data_AF-A0A6V7INQ2-F1
#
_entry.id   AF-A0A6V7INQ2-F1
#
_cell.length_a   1.000
_cell.length_b   1.000
_cell.length_c   1.000
_cell.angle_alpha   90.00
_cell.angle_beta   90.00
_cell.angle_gamma   90.00
#
_symmetry.space_group_name_H-M   'P 1'
#
loop_
_entity.id
_entity.type
_entity.pdbx_description
1 polymer ?
#
loop_
_entity_poly.entity_id
_entity_poly.type
_entity_poly.pdbx_seq_one_letter_code
_entity_poly.pdbx_strand_id
1 'polypeptide(L)'
;SPPNNAYAYRAYIETLSNYGRDAKNGHLQNSLWSKDTAGLFNVPRGGAKALNEEAVIIFNRGIEDRARMTVGEKVVELMGHIHCDVFNQDKFLLD
;
A
#
# COMPACT_ATOMS: atom_id res chain seq x y z
N SER A 1 21.35 -27.33 6.64
CA SER A 1 21.25 -27.37 5.17
C SER A 1 22.00 -26.19 4.59
N PRO A 2 22.69 -26.32 3.44
CA PRO A 2 23.37 -25.19 2.82
C PRO A 2 22.34 -24.13 2.39
N PRO A 3 22.69 -22.84 2.37
CA PRO A 3 21.77 -21.79 1.93
C PRO A 3 21.38 -22.01 0.47
N ASN A 4 20.09 -22.23 0.22
CA ASN A 4 19.52 -22.35 -1.12
C ASN A 4 19.57 -20.97 -1.80
N ASN A 5 20.42 -20.81 -2.81
CA ASN A 5 20.61 -19.58 -3.59
C ASN A 5 19.49 -19.33 -4.62
N ALA A 6 18.24 -19.70 -4.30
CA ALA A 6 17.08 -19.48 -5.17
C ALA A 6 16.58 -18.03 -5.17
N TYR A 7 17.23 -17.13 -4.41
CA TYR A 7 16.78 -15.76 -4.21
C TYR A 7 16.67 -14.97 -5.53
N ALA A 8 17.58 -15.18 -6.47
CA ALA A 8 17.53 -14.50 -7.77
C ALA A 8 16.29 -14.92 -8.61
N TYR A 9 15.94 -16.20 -8.59
CA TYR A 9 14.76 -16.72 -9.29
C TYR A 9 13.46 -16.23 -8.62
N ARG A 10 13.44 -16.21 -7.29
CA ARG A 10 12.34 -15.64 -6.51
C ARG A 10 12.13 -14.16 -6.83
N ALA A 11 13.19 -13.36 -6.81
CA ALA A 11 13.13 -11.93 -7.12
C ALA A 11 12.65 -11.68 -8.55
N TYR A 12 13.09 -12.50 -9.51
CA TYR A 12 12.68 -12.39 -10.91
C TYR A 12 11.19 -12.70 -11.12
N ILE A 13 10.68 -13.80 -10.53
CA ILE A 13 9.27 -14.18 -10.60
C ILE A 13 8.39 -13.18 -9.85
N GLU A 14 8.79 -12.73 -8.67
CA GLU A 14 8.09 -11.67 -7.92
C GLU A 14 8.02 -10.37 -8.75
N THR A 15 9.09 -10.00 -9.45
CA THR A 15 9.09 -8.77 -10.26
C THR A 15 8.15 -8.87 -11.46
N LEU A 16 8.16 -9.99 -12.17
CA LEU A 16 7.29 -10.23 -13.33
C LEU A 16 5.83 -10.41 -12.95
N SER A 17 5.55 -11.07 -11.82
CA SER A 17 4.19 -11.40 -11.41
C SER A 17 3.47 -10.24 -10.72
N ASN A 18 4.20 -9.27 -10.17
CA ASN A 18 3.57 -8.23 -9.34
C ASN A 18 3.23 -6.91 -10.08
N TYR A 19 4.03 -6.42 -11.05
CA TYR A 19 3.79 -5.04 -11.53
C TYR A 19 4.08 -4.76 -13.02
N GLY A 20 3.01 -4.69 -13.82
CA GLY A 20 2.98 -4.03 -15.13
C GLY A 20 2.51 -2.56 -15.05
N ARG A 21 2.53 -1.83 -16.19
CA ARG A 21 2.16 -0.40 -16.25
C ARG A 21 0.71 -0.13 -15.80
N ASP A 22 -0.19 -1.08 -15.99
CA ASP A 22 -1.60 -1.01 -15.60
C ASP A 22 -1.83 -1.08 -14.09
N ALA A 23 -0.90 -1.68 -13.33
CA ALA A 23 -0.99 -1.79 -11.87
C ALA A 23 -0.93 -0.42 -11.17
N LYS A 24 -0.28 0.58 -11.78
CA LYS A 24 -0.18 1.94 -11.23
C LYS A 24 -1.50 2.70 -11.26
N ASN A 25 -2.35 2.42 -12.24
CA ASN A 25 -3.64 3.09 -12.42
C ASN A 25 -4.81 2.36 -11.72
N GLY A 26 -4.57 1.21 -11.08
CA GLY A 26 -5.59 0.47 -10.32
C GLY A 26 -5.04 -0.09 -9.00
N HIS A 27 -4.12 -1.06 -9.08
CA HIS A 27 -3.61 -1.80 -7.91
C HIS A 27 -2.95 -0.92 -6.82
N LEU A 28 -2.23 0.14 -7.21
CA LEU A 28 -1.66 1.11 -6.26
C LEU A 28 -2.71 2.03 -5.62
N GLN A 29 -3.82 2.29 -6.31
CA GLN A 29 -4.97 3.01 -5.74
C GLN A 29 -5.66 2.15 -4.67
N ASN A 30 -5.70 0.82 -4.87
CA ASN A 30 -6.10 -0.16 -3.84
C ASN A 30 -5.16 -0.19 -2.62
N SER A 31 -3.93 0.34 -2.73
CA SER A 31 -3.00 0.47 -1.61
C SER A 31 -3.23 1.75 -0.78
N LEU A 32 -4.37 2.43 -0.97
CA LEU A 32 -4.72 3.69 -0.31
C LEU A 32 -3.68 4.81 -0.54
N TRP A 33 -2.94 4.76 -1.65
CA TRP A 33 -1.95 5.78 -1.96
C TRP A 33 -2.64 7.07 -2.43
N SER A 34 -2.69 8.09 -1.56
CA SER A 34 -3.09 9.45 -1.92
C SER A 34 -2.03 10.45 -1.51
N LYS A 35 -1.74 11.41 -2.39
CA LYS A 35 -0.69 12.41 -2.19
C LYS A 35 -1.09 13.38 -1.08
N ASP A 36 -0.26 13.50 -0.05
CA ASP A 36 -0.49 14.45 1.03
C ASP A 36 -0.27 15.92 0.57
N THR A 37 -0.94 16.85 1.23
CA THR A 37 -0.68 18.29 1.04
C THR A 37 0.70 18.62 1.62
N ALA A 38 1.56 19.28 0.82
CA ALA A 38 2.93 19.61 1.23
C ALA A 38 2.95 20.39 2.55
N GLY A 39 3.81 19.97 3.48
CA GLY A 39 3.94 20.58 4.82
C GLY A 39 2.83 20.19 5.82
N LEU A 40 1.81 19.44 5.40
CA LEU A 40 0.65 19.10 6.25
C LEU A 40 0.55 17.62 6.60
N PHE A 41 1.65 16.85 6.46
CA PHE A 41 1.64 15.42 6.69
C PHE A 41 1.11 15.03 8.09
N ASN A 42 1.48 15.80 9.12
CA ASN A 42 1.09 15.57 10.52
C ASN A 42 -0.30 16.14 10.88
N VAL A 43 -1.02 16.76 9.95
CA VAL A 43 -2.36 17.30 10.21
C VAL A 43 -3.36 16.14 10.28
N PRO A 44 -4.13 16.01 11.38
CA PRO A 44 -5.10 14.94 11.52
C PRO A 44 -6.27 15.08 10.54
N ARG A 45 -7.03 13.99 10.39
CA ARG A 45 -8.31 14.02 9.69
C ARG A 45 -9.25 15.03 10.36
N GLY A 46 -10.00 15.78 9.57
CA GLY A 46 -10.83 16.89 10.03
C GLY A 46 -10.08 18.22 10.13
N GLY A 47 -8.77 18.21 9.82
CA GLY A 47 -7.93 19.40 9.81
C GLY A 47 -7.44 19.82 11.18
N ALA A 48 -6.58 20.84 11.19
CA ALA A 48 -6.08 21.49 12.40
C ALA A 48 -6.22 23.00 12.27
N LYS A 49 -6.29 23.71 13.39
CA LYS A 49 -6.16 25.18 13.37
C LYS A 49 -4.74 25.54 12.98
N ALA A 50 -4.61 26.39 11.97
CA ALA A 50 -3.33 26.99 11.65
C ALA A 50 -2.91 27.97 12.77
N LEU A 51 -1.59 28.17 12.92
CA LEU A 51 -0.99 28.98 13.98
C LEU A 51 -1.11 30.50 13.72
N ASN A 52 -1.66 30.91 12.58
CA ASN A 52 -1.85 32.31 12.21
C ASN A 52 -3.12 32.92 12.83
N GLU A 53 -3.17 34.25 12.86
CA GLU A 53 -4.16 35.07 13.58
C GLU A 53 -5.61 34.85 13.14
N GLU A 54 -5.81 34.49 11.88
CA GLU A 54 -7.09 33.99 11.38
C GLU A 54 -7.08 32.47 11.55
N ALA A 55 -7.95 31.98 12.44
CA ALA A 55 -8.11 30.55 12.75
C ALA A 55 -8.66 29.75 11.56
N VAL A 56 -7.90 29.67 10.47
CA VAL A 56 -8.19 28.89 9.29
C VAL A 56 -7.90 27.43 9.60
N ILE A 57 -8.86 26.55 9.28
CA ILE A 57 -8.64 25.11 9.38
C ILE A 57 -7.86 24.68 8.13
N ILE A 58 -6.68 24.10 8.35
CA ILE A 58 -5.85 23.51 7.30
C ILE A 58 -6.09 22.01 7.23
N PHE A 59 -6.12 21.48 6.00
CA PHE A 59 -6.43 20.07 5.75
C PHE A 59 -5.35 19.42 4.89
N ASN A 60 -4.98 18.20 5.28
CA ASN A 60 -4.23 17.32 4.39
C ASN A 60 -5.21 16.59 3.47
N ARG A 61 -5.15 16.84 2.15
CA ARG A 61 -6.05 16.17 1.20
C ARG A 61 -5.82 14.66 1.13
N GLY A 62 -4.57 14.22 1.30
CA GLY A 62 -4.20 12.81 1.24
C GLY A 62 -4.92 11.98 2.30
N ILE A 63 -4.95 12.44 3.56
CA ILE A 63 -5.61 11.72 4.65
C ILE A 63 -7.15 11.71 4.50
N GLU A 64 -7.74 12.79 4.01
CA GLU A 64 -9.19 12.86 3.75
C GLU A 64 -9.61 11.88 2.65
N ASP A 65 -8.83 11.79 1.57
CA ASP A 65 -9.10 10.85 0.48
C ASP A 65 -8.98 9.39 0.95
N ARG A 66 -7.94 9.06 1.74
CA ARG A 66 -7.79 7.72 2.35
C ARG A 66 -8.97 7.38 3.26
N ALA A 67 -9.40 8.32 4.10
CA ALA A 67 -10.52 8.09 5.00
C ALA A 67 -11.86 7.94 4.27
N ARG A 68 -12.05 8.61 3.12
CA ARG A 68 -13.25 8.47 2.29
C ARG A 68 -13.39 7.07 1.69
N MET A 69 -12.27 6.40 1.42
CA MET A 69 -12.26 5.04 0.88
C MET A 69 -12.84 4.01 1.86
N THR A 70 -12.79 4.27 3.17
CA THR A 70 -13.27 3.35 4.22
C THR A 70 -14.52 3.85 4.97
N VAL A 71 -15.08 5.00 4.58
CA VAL A 71 -16.31 5.54 5.19
C VAL A 71 -17.51 4.64 4.92
N GLY A 72 -18.36 4.46 5.94
CA GLY A 72 -19.65 3.76 5.82
C GLY A 72 -19.53 2.24 5.88
N GLU A 73 -18.68 1.71 6.77
CA GLU A 73 -18.52 0.26 7.02
C GLU A 73 -18.19 -0.54 5.75
N LYS A 74 -17.45 0.08 4.82
CA LYS A 74 -16.99 -0.59 3.61
C LYS A 74 -16.06 -1.75 3.97
N VAL A 75 -16.34 -2.92 3.41
CA VAL A 75 -15.46 -4.08 3.50
C VAL A 75 -14.20 -3.79 2.70
N VAL A 76 -13.04 -4.00 3.32
CA VAL A 76 -11.73 -3.87 2.69
C VAL A 76 -11.10 -5.25 2.56
N GLU A 77 -10.56 -5.54 1.38
CA GLU A 77 -9.81 -6.77 1.12
C GLU A 77 -8.32 -6.50 1.33
N LEU A 78 -7.67 -7.31 2.17
CA LEU A 78 -6.25 -7.23 2.40
C LEU A 78 -5.52 -8.17 1.44
N MET A 79 -4.89 -7.59 0.42
CA MET A 79 -4.02 -8.31 -0.51
C MET A 79 -2.57 -8.19 -0.03
N GLY A 80 -2.08 -9.20 0.66
CA GLY A 80 -0.67 -9.32 1.01
C GLY A 80 0.04 -10.30 0.08
N HIS A 81 1.35 -10.14 -0.10
CA HIS A 81 2.14 -11.21 -0.68
C HIS A 81 1.99 -12.46 0.18
N ILE A 82 1.74 -13.60 -0.47
CA ILE A 82 1.84 -14.90 0.17
C ILE A 82 3.32 -15.08 0.52
N HIS A 83 3.69 -14.71 1.74
CA HIS A 83 4.95 -15.09 2.39
C HIS A 83 4.91 -16.55 2.84
N CYS A 84 4.10 -17.39 2.18
CA CYS A 84 4.23 -18.83 2.35
C CYS A 84 5.53 -19.24 1.69
N ASP A 85 6.31 -20.03 2.41
CA ASP A 85 7.52 -20.67 1.94
C ASP A 85 7.18 -21.80 0.94
N VAL A 86 6.37 -21.47 -0.07
CA VAL A 86 5.89 -22.36 -1.14
C VAL A 86 7.06 -22.97 -1.91
N PHE A 87 8.24 -22.34 -1.81
CA PHE A 87 9.50 -22.76 -2.42
C PHE A 87 10.45 -23.51 -1.46
N ASN A 88 10.04 -23.76 -0.21
CA ASN A 88 10.75 -24.58 0.77
C ASN A 88 9.82 -25.68 1.32
N GLN A 89 9.00 -26.24 0.45
CA GLN A 89 8.31 -27.49 0.71
C GLN A 89 9.01 -28.61 -0.03
N ASP A 90 9.03 -29.81 0.55
CA ASP A 90 9.63 -31.00 -0.05
C ASP A 90 8.82 -31.55 -1.24
N LYS A 91 7.68 -30.94 -1.56
CA LYS A 91 6.72 -31.44 -2.56
C LYS A 91 6.72 -30.56 -3.82
N PHE A 92 6.80 -31.18 -4.99
CA PHE A 92 6.70 -30.48 -6.27
C PHE A 92 5.30 -29.87 -6.45
N LEU A 93 5.26 -28.63 -6.95
CA LEU A 93 4.04 -27.85 -7.17
C LEU A 93 3.24 -28.30 -8.41
N LEU A 94 3.86 -29.07 -9.28
CA LEU A 94 3.27 -29.62 -10.49
C LEU A 94 3.44 -31.13 -10.44
N ASP A 95 2.31 -31.84 -10.58
CA ASP A 95 2.27 -33.24 -11.02
C ASP A 95 2.17 -33.28 -12.54
#